data_AF-A0A9W7ZLX5-F1
#
_entry.id   AF-A0A9W7ZLX5-F1
#
_cell.length_a   1.000
_cell.length_b   1.000
_cell.length_c   1.000
_cell.angle_alpha   90.00
_cell.angle_beta   90.00
_cell.angle_gamma   90.00
#
_symmetry.space_group_name_H-M   'P 1'
#
loop_
_entity.id
_entity.type
_entity.pdbx_description
1 polymer ?
#
loop_
_entity_poly.entity_id
_entity_poly.type
_entity_poly.pdbx_seq_one_letter_code
_entity_poly.pdbx_strand_id
1 'polypeptide(L)' 'IDLRDDPTVVQKLARQRQRPISPEQGQRLANDLQAVKYVECSALTQKGLKNVFDEAIVAALEPPVTKKKHKCLLL' A
#
# COMPACT_ATOMS: atom_id res chain seq x y z
N ILE A 1 7.72 -2.87 7.82
CA ILE A 1 9.02 -2.56 7.12
C ILE A 1 10.23 -3.09 7.86
N ASP A 2 10.15 -3.16 9.18
CA ASP A 2 11.01 -3.89 10.10
C ASP A 2 11.49 -5.26 9.58
N LEU A 3 10.62 -6.07 8.97
CA LEU A 3 11.00 -7.39 8.45
C LEU A 3 11.64 -7.38 7.07
N ARG A 4 11.70 -6.23 6.38
CA ARG A 4 12.23 -6.17 5.00
C ARG A 4 13.73 -6.41 4.97
N ASP A 5 14.43 -5.91 5.98
CA ASP A 5 15.90 -6.03 6.13
C ASP A 5 16.29 -7.11 7.15
N ASP A 6 15.31 -7.80 7.75
CA ASP A 6 15.58 -8.85 8.72
C ASP A 6 16.20 -10.07 8.01
N PRO A 7 17.44 -10.46 8.37
CA PRO A 7 18.17 -11.50 7.66
C PRO A 7 17.48 -12.87 7.75
N THR A 8 16.76 -13.14 8.85
CA THR A 8 16.07 -14.41 9.05
C THR A 8 14.84 -14.54 8.14
N VAL A 9 14.07 -13.46 8.01
CA VAL A 9 12.91 -13.38 7.11
C VAL A 9 13.35 -13.41 5.65
N VAL A 10 14.40 -12.66 5.30
CA VAL A 10 14.96 -12.64 3.95
C VAL A 10 15.45 -14.03 3.54
N GLN A 11 16.19 -14.74 4.40
CA GLN A 11 16.62 -16.11 4.11
C GLN A 11 15.44 -17.07 3.95
N LYS A 12 14.41 -16.95 4.80
CA LYS A 12 13.20 -17.79 4.71
C LYS A 12 12.47 -17.57 3.38
N LEU A 13 12.32 -16.32 2.94
CA LEU A 13 11.73 -15.98 1.64
C LEU A 13 12.60 -16.49 0.48
N ALA A 14 13.92 -16.35 0.57
CA ALA A 14 14.86 -16.82 -0.44
C ALA A 14 14.77 -18.34 -0.66
N ARG A 15 14.59 -19.13 0.41
CA ARG A 15 14.34 -20.58 0.32
C ARG A 15 13.07 -20.91 -0.46
N GLN A 16 12.09 -20.01 -0.45
CA GLN A 16 10.84 -20.12 -1.22
C GLN A 16 10.93 -19.44 -2.60
N ARG A 17 12.13 -19.01 -3.02
CA ARG A 17 12.37 -18.20 -4.24
C ARG A 17 11.57 -16.90 -4.29
N GLN A 18 11.27 -16.34 -3.12
CA GLN A 18 10.59 -15.06 -2.96
C GLN A 18 11.53 -14.00 -2.41
N ARG A 19 11.10 -12.74 -2.50
CA ARG A 19 11.78 -11.57 -1.96
C ARG A 19 10.77 -10.64 -1.28
N PRO A 20 11.18 -9.85 -0.27
CA PRO A 20 10.33 -8.83 0.30
C PRO A 20 9.81 -7.86 -0.78
N ILE A 21 8.60 -7.37 -0.60
CA ILE A 21 7.99 -6.36 -1.48
C ILE A 21 8.76 -5.05 -1.34
N SER A 22 9.17 -4.44 -2.45
CA SER A 22 9.78 -3.12 -2.45
C SER A 22 8.73 -2.00 -2.36
N PRO A 23 9.11 -0.80 -1.86
CA PRO A 23 8.19 0.35 -1.82
C PRO A 23 7.62 0.69 -3.20
N GLU A 24 8.44 0.60 -4.26
CA GLU A 24 8.02 0.85 -5.63
C GLU A 24 6.95 -0.13 -6.10
N GLN A 25 7.07 -1.41 -5.75
CA GLN A 25 6.06 -2.42 -6.07
C GLN A 25 4.73 -2.12 -5.37
N GLY A 26 4.79 -1.71 -4.09
CA GLY A 26 3.61 -1.30 -3.35
C GLY A 26 2.94 -0.07 -3.96
N GLN A 27 3.72 0.94 -4.34
CA GLN A 27 3.21 2.15 -4.99
C GLN A 27 2.58 1.84 -6.36
N ARG A 28 3.21 0.98 -7.16
CA ARG A 28 2.65 0.54 -8.46
C ARG A 28 1.29 -0.15 -8.26
N LEU A 29 1.21 -1.09 -7.32
CA LEU A 29 -0.04 -1.79 -7.03
C LEU A 29 -1.13 -0.84 -6.54
N ALA A 30 -0.79 0.14 -5.70
CA ALA A 30 -1.75 1.14 -5.25
C ALA A 30 -2.32 1.96 -6.42
N ASN A 31 -1.47 2.34 -7.38
CA ASN A 31 -1.90 3.03 -8.59
C ASN A 31 -2.80 2.14 -9.47
N ASP A 32 -2.43 0.88 -9.66
CA ASP A 32 -3.20 -0.09 -10.46
C ASP A 32 -4.60 -0.33 -9.86
N LEU A 33 -4.71 -0.35 -8.54
CA LEU A 33 -5.97 -0.49 -7.81
C LEU A 33 -6.72 0.84 -7.65
N GLN A 34 -6.17 1.95 -8.17
CA GLN A 34 -6.72 3.30 -8.01
C GLN A 34 -6.93 3.68 -6.53
N ALA A 35 -6.07 3.20 -5.64
CA ALA A 35 -6.07 3.58 -4.25
C ALA A 35 -5.65 5.04 -4.07
N VAL A 36 -6.13 5.68 -2.99
CA VAL A 36 -5.84 7.09 -2.70
C VAL A 36 -4.35 7.31 -2.47
N LYS A 37 -3.72 6.43 -1.69
CA LYS A 37 -2.31 6.52 -1.33
C LYS A 37 -1.77 5.17 -0.87
N TYR A 38 -0.49 4.95 -1.10
CA TYR A 38 0.27 3.86 -0.50
C TYR A 38 1.03 4.37 0.72
N VAL A 39 0.93 3.67 1.85
CA VAL A 39 1.65 4.01 3.08
C VAL A 39 2.18 2.73 3.72
N GLU A 40 3.45 2.74 4.13
CA GLU A 40 4.07 1.64 4.86
C GLU A 40 4.14 1.95 6.35
N CYS A 41 3.90 0.95 7.20
CA CYS A 41 4.12 1.06 8.63
C CYS A 41 4.79 -0.19 9.22
N SER A 42 5.21 -0.06 10.47
CA SER A 42 5.58 -1.16 11.35
C SER A 42 4.87 -0.97 12.69
N ALA A 43 4.02 -1.92 13.06
CA ALA A 43 3.39 -1.91 14.37
C ALA A 43 4.41 -2.13 15.50
N LEU A 44 5.42 -2.96 15.24
CA LEU A 44 6.45 -3.29 16.22
C LEU A 44 7.35 -2.10 16.56
N THR A 45 7.85 -1.39 15.53
CA THR A 45 8.71 -0.21 15.75
C THR A 45 7.94 1.10 15.85
N GLN A 46 6.60 1.03 15.76
CA GLN A 46 5.68 2.16 15.71
C GLN A 46 5.93 3.15 14.57
N LYS A 47 6.81 2.79 13.61
CA LYS A 47 7.15 3.65 12.49
C LYS A 47 5.99 3.72 11.50
N GLY A 48 5.58 4.94 11.15
CA GLY A 48 4.54 5.19 10.16
C GLY A 48 3.10 4.95 10.64
N LEU A 49 2.88 4.49 11.88
CA LEU A 49 1.52 4.25 12.40
C LEU A 49 0.67 5.52 12.40
N LYS A 50 1.16 6.62 12.98
CA LYS A 50 0.45 7.90 12.98
C LYS A 50 0.07 8.34 11.57
N ASN A 51 1.03 8.25 10.64
CA ASN A 51 0.82 8.63 9.25
C ASN A 51 -0.27 7.79 8.56
N VAL A 52 -0.35 6.48 8.82
CA VAL A 52 -1.43 5.63 8.28
C VAL A 52 -2.81 6.14 8.72
N PHE A 53 -2.97 6.51 9.99
CA PHE A 53 -4.24 7.01 10.49
C PHE A 53 -4.56 8.42 9.99
N ASP A 54 -3.57 9.33 9.98
CA ASP A 54 -3.76 10.69 9.47
C ASP A 54 -4.21 10.66 8.00
N GLU A 55 -3.54 9.86 7.16
CA GLU A 55 -3.86 9.74 5.74
C GLU A 55 -5.22 9.10 5.50
N ALA A 56 -5.64 8.15 6.34
CA ALA A 56 -6.98 7.57 6.28
C ALA A 56 -8.06 8.60 6.63
N ILE A 57 -7.81 9.47 7.63
CA ILE A 57 -8.71 10.55 8.00
C ILE A 57 -8.82 11.55 6.85
N VAL A 58 -7.69 11.99 6.29
CA VAL A 58 -7.66 12.90 5.14
C VAL A 58 -8.42 12.31 3.95
N ALA A 59 -8.17 11.04 3.61
CA ALA A 59 -8.86 10.37 2.50
C ALA A 59 -10.38 10.23 2.73
N ALA A 60 -10.83 10.16 3.98
CA ALA A 60 -12.25 10.12 4.33
C ALA A 60 -12.91 11.50 4.24
N LEU A 61 -12.20 12.56 4.65
CA LEU A 61 -12.69 13.95 4.60
C LEU A 61 -12.66 14.52 3.18
N GLU A 62 -11.67 14.14 2.39
CA GLU A 62 -11.44 14.57 1.00
C GLU A 62 -11.50 13.35 0.08
N PRO A 63 -12.71 12.80 -0.19
CA PRO A 63 -12.83 11.61 -1.01
C PRO A 63 -12.30 11.90 -2.42
N PRO A 64 -11.48 10.99 -3.00
CA PRO A 64 -10.97 11.18 -4.34
C PRO A 64 -12.14 11.27 -5.33
N VAL A 65 -12.04 12.20 -6.28
CA VAL A 65 -12.99 12.32 -7.38
C VAL A 65 -12.98 11.04 -8.20
N THR A 66 -13.91 10.13 -7.90
CA THR A 66 -14.14 8.94 -8.70
C THR A 66 -14.76 9.38 -10.03
N LYS A 67 -14.02 9.21 -11.12
CA LYS A 67 -14.58 9.38 -12.46
C LYS A 67 -15.63 8.29 -12.66
N LYS A 68 -16.91 8.61 -12.44
CA LYS A 68 -18.02 7.71 -12.77
C LYS A 68 -17.87 7.32 -14.24
N LYS A 69 -17.62 6.04 -14.52
CA LYS A 69 -17.76 5.54 -15.89
C LYS A 69 -19.23 5.73 -16.25
N HIS A 70 -19.51 6.64 -17.19
CA HIS A 70 -20.84 6.74 -17.77
C HIS A 70 -21.19 5.35 -18.32
N LYS A 71 -22.23 4.71 -17.77
CA LYS A 71 -22.79 3.51 -18.37
C LYS A 71 -23.30 3.94 -19.74
N CYS A 72 -22.59 3.56 -20.80
CA CYS A 72 -23.10 3.68 -22.15
C CYS A 72 -24.29 2.71 -22.23
N LEU A 73 -25.50 3.24 -22.13
CA LEU A 73 -26.71 2.54 -22.55
C LEU A 73 -26.72 2.64 -24.07
N LEU A 74 -26.24 1.60 -24.75
CA LEU A 74 -26.61 1.39 -26.14
C LEU A 74 -28.07 0.93 -26.12
N LEU A 75 -28.95 1.78 -26.64
CA LEU A 75 -30.35 1.49 -26.90
C LEU A 75 -30.51 0.92 -28.31
#